data_AF-A0A6P0SQB9-F1
#
_entry.id   AF-A0A6P0SQB9-F1
#
_cell.length_a   1.000
_cell.length_b   1.000
_cell.length_c   1.000
_cell.angle_alpha   90.00
_cell.angle_beta   90.00
_cell.angle_gamma   90.00
#
_symmetry.space_group_name_H-M   'P 1'
#
loop_
_entity.id
_entity.type
_entity.pdbx_description
1 polymer ?
#
loop_
_entity_poly.entity_id
_entity_poly.type
_entity_poly.pdbx_seq_one_letter_code
_entity_poly.pdbx_strand_id
1 'polypeptide(L)'
;MFDDLLSALQRLDKLLEQAVIKAQAVYGSQAATDPYRGLRIDRDQVKQLLEREPGIPLFAVDAEKTESDQTNNTPLNWLKQTFGLSQFDLDVILIALAPEIDLSYEGLYAYLQDDVTRRRPSIDLALNLLCPSAEAKLLQRVHFAPDAPL
;
A
#
# COMPACT_ATOMS: atom_id res chain seq x y z
N MET A 1 0.05 10.61 -23.53
CA MET A 1 -1.27 10.21 -22.96
C MET A 1 -1.11 9.21 -21.83
N PHE A 2 -0.13 8.29 -21.92
CA PHE A 2 0.21 7.34 -20.84
C PHE A 2 1.29 7.85 -19.87
N ASP A 3 1.90 9.01 -20.13
CA ASP A 3 3.00 9.57 -19.33
C ASP A 3 2.60 9.85 -17.88
N ASP A 4 1.34 10.21 -17.65
CA ASP A 4 0.78 10.44 -16.31
C ASP A 4 0.63 9.12 -15.53
N LEU A 5 0.16 8.05 -16.19
CA LEU A 5 0.07 6.73 -15.58
C LEU A 5 1.45 6.17 -15.27
N LEU A 6 2.41 6.36 -16.17
CA LEU A 6 3.78 5.91 -15.97
C LEU A 6 4.47 6.68 -14.83
N SER A 7 4.21 7.99 -14.71
CA SER A 7 4.67 8.79 -13.57
C SER A 7 4.03 8.36 -12.26
N ALA A 8 2.74 8.00 -12.28
CA ALA A 8 2.02 7.49 -11.12
C ALA A 8 2.58 6.12 -10.68
N LEU A 9 2.86 5.22 -11.62
CA LEU A 9 3.51 3.93 -11.33
C LEU A 9 4.92 4.10 -10.77
N GLN A 10 5.73 5.00 -11.32
CA GLN A 10 7.06 5.30 -10.76
C GLN A 10 6.99 5.83 -9.32
N ARG A 11 5.96 6.61 -8.99
CA ARG A 11 5.71 7.04 -7.60
C ARG A 11 5.32 5.85 -6.72
N LEU A 12 4.49 4.94 -7.22
CA LEU A 12 4.14 3.70 -6.52
C LEU A 12 5.37 2.82 -6.29
N ASP A 13 6.26 2.68 -7.28
CA ASP A 13 7.50 1.90 -7.14
C ASP A 13 8.38 2.43 -6.00
N LYS A 14 8.54 3.76 -5.91
CA LYS A 14 9.27 4.39 -4.79
C LYS A 14 8.61 4.12 -3.44
N LEU A 15 7.28 4.16 -3.36
CA LEU A 15 6.55 3.83 -2.15
C LEU A 15 6.74 2.35 -1.76
N LEU A 16 6.68 1.44 -2.73
CA LEU A 16 6.88 0.02 -2.52
C LEU A 16 8.32 -0.29 -2.10
N GLU A 17 9.31 0.35 -2.70
CA GLU A 17 10.72 0.22 -2.30
C GLU A 17 10.91 0.59 -0.82
N GLN A 18 10.37 1.73 -0.39
CA GLN A 18 10.43 2.17 1.00
C GLN A 18 9.67 1.22 1.94
N ALA A 19 8.52 0.71 1.50
CA ALA A 19 7.75 -0.27 2.24
C ALA A 19 8.52 -1.59 2.41
N VAL A 20 9.22 -2.07 1.38
CA VAL A 20 10.04 -3.28 1.43
C VAL A 20 11.21 -3.10 2.40
N ILE A 21 11.90 -1.95 2.40
CA ILE A 21 12.99 -1.67 3.34
C ILE A 21 12.48 -1.72 4.79
N LYS A 22 11.31 -1.11 5.06
CA LYS A 22 10.67 -1.15 6.38
C LYS A 22 10.19 -2.56 6.75
N ALA A 23 9.65 -3.30 5.78
CA ALA A 23 9.25 -4.69 5.95
C ALA A 23 10.43 -5.57 6.38
N GLN A 24 11.59 -5.42 5.74
CA GLN A 24 12.81 -6.17 6.09
C GLN A 24 13.28 -5.87 7.51
N ALA A 25 13.18 -4.61 7.96
CA ALA A 25 13.53 -4.23 9.32
C ALA A 25 12.59 -4.87 10.36
N VAL A 26 11.30 -5.04 10.02
CA VAL A 26 10.31 -5.60 10.95
C VAL A 26 10.29 -7.13 10.93
N TYR A 27 10.29 -7.75 9.77
CA TYR A 27 10.24 -9.21 9.62
C TYR A 27 11.60 -9.88 9.85
N GLY A 28 12.69 -9.11 9.85
CA GLY A 28 14.05 -9.61 10.01
C GLY A 28 14.62 -10.28 8.76
N SER A 29 15.95 -10.44 8.73
CA SER A 29 16.69 -10.97 7.57
C SER A 29 16.36 -12.43 7.20
N GLN A 30 15.80 -13.20 8.13
CA GLN A 30 15.40 -14.60 7.90
C GLN A 30 14.09 -14.74 7.11
N ALA A 31 13.25 -13.71 7.09
CA ALA A 31 11.95 -13.75 6.40
C ALA A 31 12.10 -13.88 4.88
N ALA A 32 13.19 -13.40 4.28
CA ALA A 32 13.42 -13.48 2.84
C ALA A 32 13.76 -14.89 2.34
N THR A 33 14.14 -15.81 3.24
CA THR A 33 14.60 -17.17 2.89
C THR A 33 13.65 -18.28 3.38
N ASP A 34 12.56 -17.93 4.06
CA ASP A 34 11.62 -18.91 4.61
C ASP A 34 10.58 -19.36 3.55
N PRO A 35 10.61 -20.63 3.12
CA PRO A 35 9.61 -21.17 2.19
C PRO A 35 8.19 -21.30 2.79
N TYR A 36 8.01 -21.13 4.10
CA TYR A 36 6.71 -21.19 4.79
C TYR A 36 6.26 -19.83 5.34
N ARG A 37 6.74 -18.73 4.76
CA ARG A 37 6.40 -17.37 5.14
C ARG A 37 4.88 -17.14 5.18
N GLY A 38 4.38 -16.58 6.29
CA GLY A 38 2.95 -16.39 6.56
C GLY A 38 2.20 -17.60 7.09
N LEU A 39 2.80 -18.80 7.05
CA LEU A 39 2.18 -20.05 7.53
C LEU A 39 2.69 -20.47 8.92
N ARG A 40 3.73 -19.80 9.43
CA ARG A 40 4.31 -20.04 10.75
C ARG A 40 4.58 -18.70 11.43
N ILE A 41 4.13 -18.58 12.69
CA ILE A 41 4.46 -17.44 13.55
C ILE A 41 5.44 -17.94 14.59
N ASP A 42 6.68 -17.47 14.54
CA ASP A 42 7.70 -17.85 15.51
C ASP A 42 7.52 -17.11 16.84
N ARG A 43 8.07 -17.65 17.94
CA ARG A 43 7.91 -17.06 19.28
C ARG A 43 8.44 -15.62 19.37
N ASP A 44 9.49 -15.30 18.63
CA ASP A 44 10.06 -13.96 18.59
C ASP A 44 9.15 -13.00 17.80
N GLN A 45 8.52 -13.50 16.73
CA GLN A 45 7.51 -12.76 15.96
C GLN A 45 6.24 -12.53 16.80
N VAL A 46 5.80 -13.50 17.63
CA VAL A 46 4.69 -13.31 18.58
C VAL A 46 4.99 -12.18 19.56
N LYS A 47 6.21 -12.12 20.13
CA LYS A 47 6.58 -11.04 21.05
C LYS A 47 6.58 -9.68 20.35
N GLN A 48 7.17 -9.59 19.16
CA GLN A 48 7.17 -8.35 18.37
C GLN A 48 5.75 -7.89 18.01
N LEU A 49 4.84 -8.82 17.69
CA LEU A 49 3.44 -8.50 17.41
C LEU A 49 2.70 -8.00 18.65
N LEU A 50 3.00 -8.54 19.84
CA LEU A 50 2.38 -8.14 21.11
C LEU A 50 2.96 -6.85 21.69
N GLU A 51 4.22 -6.55 21.44
CA GLU A 51 4.88 -5.31 21.87
C GLU A 51 4.46 -4.09 21.03
N ARG A 52 3.88 -4.33 19.85
CA ARG A 52 3.45 -3.28 18.94
C ARG A 52 2.07 -2.74 19.30
N GLU A 53 1.93 -1.41 19.32
CA GLU A 53 0.62 -0.80 19.49
C GLU A 53 -0.31 -1.09 18.29
N PRO A 54 -1.55 -1.54 18.55
CA PRO A 54 -2.48 -1.91 17.50
C PRO A 54 -2.82 -0.70 16.62
N GLY A 55 -2.82 -0.91 15.31
CA GLY A 55 -3.24 0.08 14.32
C GLY A 55 -2.12 0.93 13.72
N ILE A 56 -0.89 0.93 14.27
CA ILE A 56 0.23 1.63 13.64
C ILE A 56 0.48 1.05 12.24
N PRO A 57 0.65 1.84 11.18
CA PRO A 57 0.98 1.34 9.85
C PRO A 57 2.36 0.67 9.82
N LEU A 58 2.45 -0.53 9.25
CA LEU A 58 3.69 -1.32 9.21
C LEU A 58 4.75 -0.70 8.30
N PHE A 59 4.30 -0.08 7.22
CA PHE A 59 5.16 0.52 6.20
C PHE A 59 5.14 2.03 6.23
N ALA A 60 4.48 2.64 7.23
CA ALA A 60 4.21 4.06 7.41
C ALA A 60 5.25 4.90 6.67
N VAL A 61 4.98 5.23 5.42
CA VAL A 61 5.89 6.04 4.65
C VAL A 61 5.72 7.45 5.18
N ASP A 62 6.81 8.17 5.43
CA ASP A 62 6.75 9.61 5.53
C ASP A 62 6.38 10.06 4.12
N ALA A 63 5.08 10.01 3.82
CA ALA A 63 4.52 10.49 2.59
C ALA A 63 4.77 11.99 2.66
N GLU A 64 5.96 12.40 2.20
CA GLU A 64 6.16 13.73 1.67
C GLU A 64 4.98 13.92 0.76
N LYS A 65 4.03 14.74 1.24
CA LYS A 65 2.84 15.15 0.50
C LYS A 65 3.37 15.71 -0.80
N THR A 66 3.47 14.83 -1.79
CA THR A 66 3.73 15.23 -3.15
C THR A 66 2.38 15.73 -3.58
N GLU A 67 2.10 16.97 -3.20
CA GLU A 67 1.11 17.84 -3.81
C GLU A 67 1.51 17.95 -5.28
N SER A 68 1.23 16.89 -6.05
CA SER A 68 1.11 17.01 -7.48
C SER A 68 -0.23 17.68 -7.74
N ASP A 69 -0.28 18.96 -7.40
CA ASP A 69 -1.31 19.93 -7.76
C ASP A 69 -1.18 20.29 -9.25
N GLN A 70 -0.84 19.29 -10.07
CA GLN A 70 -0.69 19.48 -11.48
C GLN A 70 -2.07 19.36 -12.11
N THR A 71 -2.62 20.55 -12.32
CA THR A 71 -3.80 20.88 -13.11
C THR A 71 -3.56 20.50 -14.58
N ASN A 72 -3.29 19.21 -14.82
CA ASN A 72 -3.21 18.64 -16.14
C ASN A 72 -4.53 17.92 -16.39
N ASN A 73 -5.07 18.09 -17.59
CA ASN A 73 -6.32 17.48 -18.03
C ASN A 73 -6.09 15.99 -18.34
N THR A 74 -5.68 15.23 -17.32
CA THR A 74 -5.30 13.83 -17.44
C THR A 74 -6.51 12.91 -17.26
N PRO A 75 -6.49 11.70 -17.83
CA PRO A 75 -7.56 10.73 -17.63
C PRO A 75 -7.84 10.44 -16.15
N LEU A 76 -6.81 10.48 -15.30
CA LEU A 76 -6.94 10.31 -13.84
C LEU A 76 -7.67 11.48 -13.19
N ASN A 77 -7.39 12.72 -13.62
CA ASN A 77 -8.10 13.89 -13.11
C ASN A 77 -9.56 13.94 -13.57
N TRP A 78 -9.84 13.47 -14.80
CA TRP A 78 -11.21 13.27 -15.27
C TRP A 78 -11.96 12.24 -14.42
N LEU A 79 -11.33 11.09 -14.10
CA LEU A 79 -11.91 10.08 -13.22
C LEU A 79 -12.22 10.66 -11.84
N LYS A 80 -11.27 11.44 -11.30
CA LYS A 80 -11.40 12.15 -10.02
C LYS A 80 -12.64 13.04 -9.98
N GLN A 81 -12.80 13.89 -10.99
CA GLN A 81 -13.92 14.83 -11.07
C GLN A 81 -15.25 14.14 -11.35
N THR A 82 -15.24 13.09 -12.18
CA THR A 82 -16.47 12.39 -12.58
C THR A 82 -17.06 11.55 -11.45
N PHE A 83 -16.22 10.91 -10.66
CA PHE A 83 -16.63 10.01 -9.57
C PHE A 83 -16.49 10.63 -8.17
N GLY A 84 -16.08 11.91 -8.07
CA GLY A 84 -15.90 12.59 -6.79
C GLY A 84 -14.78 11.99 -5.92
N LEU A 85 -13.77 11.39 -6.55
CA LEU A 85 -12.70 10.68 -5.85
C LEU A 85 -11.73 11.68 -5.20
N SER A 86 -11.23 11.32 -4.02
CA SER A 86 -10.12 12.01 -3.39
C SER A 86 -8.78 11.57 -4.02
N GLN A 87 -7.69 12.28 -3.68
CA GLN A 87 -6.35 11.84 -4.09
C GLN A 87 -5.99 10.46 -3.50
N PHE A 88 -6.45 10.20 -2.28
CA PHE A 88 -6.28 8.90 -1.61
C PHE A 88 -6.97 7.78 -2.39
N ASP A 89 -8.19 8.01 -2.87
CA ASP A 89 -8.93 6.99 -3.62
C ASP A 89 -8.25 6.64 -4.95
N LEU A 90 -7.68 7.65 -5.64
CA LEU A 90 -6.87 7.40 -6.84
C LEU A 90 -5.62 6.58 -6.54
N ASP A 91 -4.95 6.86 -5.43
CA ASP A 91 -3.76 6.10 -5.03
C ASP A 91 -4.13 4.64 -4.69
N VAL A 92 -5.29 4.41 -4.06
CA VAL A 92 -5.83 3.07 -3.81
C VAL A 92 -6.17 2.34 -5.11
N ILE A 93 -6.82 3.02 -6.07
CA ILE A 93 -7.13 2.46 -7.39
C ILE A 93 -5.83 2.08 -8.13
N LEU A 94 -4.80 2.92 -8.05
CA LEU A 94 -3.51 2.65 -8.67
C LEU A 94 -2.85 1.40 -8.07
N ILE A 95 -2.90 1.24 -6.74
CA ILE A 95 -2.42 0.04 -6.05
C ILE A 95 -3.21 -1.20 -6.51
N ALA A 96 -4.53 -1.09 -6.66
CA ALA A 96 -5.37 -2.18 -7.15
C ALA A 96 -5.10 -2.55 -8.62
N LEU A 97 -4.75 -1.55 -9.44
CA LEU A 97 -4.50 -1.69 -10.87
C LEU A 97 -3.09 -2.21 -11.19
N ALA A 98 -2.10 -1.91 -10.35
CA ALA A 98 -0.70 -2.31 -10.57
C ALA A 98 -0.50 -3.81 -10.95
N PRO A 99 -1.09 -4.80 -10.25
CA PRO A 99 -0.93 -6.22 -10.61
C PRO A 99 -1.59 -6.60 -11.94
N GLU A 100 -2.55 -5.82 -12.43
CA GLU A 100 -3.13 -6.01 -13.78
C GLU A 100 -2.21 -5.48 -14.89
N ILE A 101 -1.34 -4.52 -14.56
CA ILE A 101 -0.38 -3.93 -15.49
C ILE A 101 0.88 -4.79 -15.57
N ASP A 102 1.42 -5.21 -14.42
CA ASP A 102 2.61 -6.06 -14.33
C ASP A 102 2.48 -7.06 -13.17
N LEU A 103 2.74 -8.32 -13.47
CA LEU A 103 2.73 -9.41 -12.49
C LEU A 103 3.86 -9.28 -11.45
N SER A 104 4.88 -8.47 -11.70
CA SER A 104 5.95 -8.18 -10.73
C SER A 104 5.38 -7.62 -9.41
N TYR A 105 4.30 -6.83 -9.48
CA TYR A 105 3.60 -6.30 -8.31
C TYR A 105 2.93 -7.39 -7.47
N GLU A 106 2.47 -8.50 -8.07
CA GLU A 106 1.89 -9.61 -7.31
C GLU A 106 2.89 -10.19 -6.30
N GLY A 107 4.15 -10.34 -6.72
CA GLY A 107 5.23 -10.82 -5.86
C GLY A 107 5.56 -9.84 -4.73
N LEU A 108 5.59 -8.54 -5.04
CA LEU A 108 5.81 -7.49 -4.04
C LEU A 108 4.67 -7.43 -3.02
N TYR A 109 3.41 -7.57 -3.46
CA TYR A 109 2.25 -7.54 -2.57
C TYR A 109 2.17 -8.77 -1.68
N ALA A 110 2.51 -9.94 -2.22
CA ALA A 110 2.66 -11.16 -1.43
C ALA A 110 3.77 -11.01 -0.38
N TYR A 111 4.90 -10.40 -0.75
CA TYR A 111 5.99 -10.13 0.17
C TYR A 111 5.61 -9.15 1.28
N LEU A 112 4.94 -8.03 0.95
CA LEU A 112 4.54 -7.04 1.95
C LEU A 112 3.45 -7.58 2.88
N GLN A 113 2.52 -8.37 2.37
CA GLN A 113 1.46 -8.99 3.17
C GLN A 113 1.93 -10.23 3.94
N ASP A 114 3.22 -10.58 3.86
CA ASP A 114 3.82 -11.75 4.49
C ASP A 114 3.12 -13.07 4.11
N ASP A 115 2.46 -13.14 2.95
CA ASP A 115 1.63 -14.27 2.52
C ASP A 115 1.76 -14.47 1.02
N VAL A 116 2.44 -15.56 0.64
CA VAL A 116 2.72 -15.92 -0.77
C VAL A 116 1.45 -16.21 -1.58
N THR A 117 0.31 -16.44 -0.92
CA THR A 117 -0.99 -16.68 -1.57
C THR A 117 -1.73 -15.38 -1.86
N ARG A 118 -1.38 -14.27 -1.19
CA ARG A 118 -2.03 -12.95 -1.34
C ARG A 118 -1.35 -12.09 -2.40
N ARG A 119 -1.71 -12.35 -3.65
CA ARG A 119 -1.18 -11.63 -4.82
C ARG A 119 -1.88 -10.31 -5.13
N ARG A 120 -3.01 -10.05 -4.48
CA ARG A 120 -3.80 -8.83 -4.64
C ARG A 120 -3.66 -7.94 -3.40
N PRO A 121 -3.73 -6.62 -3.56
CA PRO A 121 -3.65 -5.73 -2.43
C PRO A 121 -4.89 -5.88 -1.55
N SER A 122 -4.68 -5.99 -0.23
CA SER A 122 -5.76 -5.87 0.74
C SER A 122 -5.96 -4.40 1.14
N ILE A 123 -7.14 -4.09 1.71
CA ILE A 123 -7.41 -2.78 2.32
C ILE A 123 -6.34 -2.44 3.37
N ASP A 124 -5.91 -3.42 4.16
CA ASP A 124 -4.86 -3.20 5.15
C ASP A 124 -3.51 -2.87 4.49
N LEU A 125 -3.14 -3.53 3.38
CA LEU A 125 -1.93 -3.16 2.62
C LEU A 125 -2.00 -1.72 2.11
N ALA A 126 -3.10 -1.33 1.47
CA ALA A 126 -3.28 0.02 0.96
C ALA A 126 -3.18 1.07 2.07
N LEU A 127 -3.84 0.83 3.20
CA LEU A 127 -3.75 1.70 4.38
C LEU A 127 -2.34 1.71 5.00
N ASN A 128 -1.61 0.59 5.01
CA ASN A 128 -0.24 0.55 5.52
C ASN A 128 0.74 1.32 4.63
N LEU A 129 0.49 1.38 3.31
CA LEU A 129 1.32 2.09 2.34
C LEU A 129 1.01 3.60 2.32
N LEU A 130 -0.26 3.98 2.41
CA LEU A 130 -0.72 5.36 2.20
C LEU A 130 -0.85 6.17 3.50
N CYS A 131 -1.00 5.52 4.66
CA CYS A 131 -1.20 6.22 5.93
C CYS A 131 0.08 6.23 6.78
N PRO A 132 0.46 7.39 7.36
CA PRO A 132 1.65 7.49 8.21
C PRO A 132 1.39 7.13 9.68
N SER A 133 0.12 7.10 10.13
CA SER A 133 -0.23 6.85 11.53
C SER A 133 -1.48 5.97 11.71
N ALA A 134 -1.67 5.44 12.92
CA ALA A 134 -2.84 4.63 13.26
C ALA A 134 -4.15 5.42 13.15
N GLU A 135 -4.12 6.67 13.61
CA GLU A 135 -5.24 7.61 13.48
C GLU A 135 -5.57 7.86 12.01
N ALA A 136 -4.55 8.08 11.16
CA ALA A 136 -4.76 8.24 9.73
C ALA A 136 -5.37 6.98 9.08
N LYS A 137 -4.95 5.77 9.48
CA LYS A 137 -5.58 4.52 9.00
C LYS A 137 -7.06 4.43 9.38
N LEU A 138 -7.42 4.87 10.58
CA LEU A 138 -8.82 4.86 11.03
C LEU A 138 -9.65 5.91 10.31
N LEU A 139 -9.12 7.11 10.09
CA LEU A 139 -9.80 8.16 9.33
C LEU A 139 -10.04 7.74 7.88
N GLN A 140 -9.02 7.17 7.23
CA GLN A 140 -9.11 6.74 5.84
C GLN A 140 -9.96 5.49 5.62
N ARG A 141 -10.34 4.74 6.69
CA ARG A 141 -11.30 3.64 6.56
C ARG A 141 -12.69 4.08 6.10
N VAL A 142 -13.05 5.33 6.34
CA VAL A 142 -14.35 5.89 5.88
C VAL A 142 -14.47 5.84 4.36
N HIS A 143 -13.35 5.90 3.63
CA HIS A 143 -13.32 5.80 2.17
C HIS A 143 -13.72 4.42 1.63
N PHE A 144 -13.75 3.38 2.47
CA PHE A 144 -14.19 2.02 2.11
C PHE A 144 -15.57 1.68 2.69
N ALA A 145 -16.32 2.69 3.14
CA ALA A 145 -17.69 2.49 3.60
C ALA A 145 -18.62 2.20 2.41
N PRO A 146 -19.76 1.51 2.60
CA PRO A 146 -20.69 1.21 1.50
C PRO A 146 -21.21 2.44 0.75
N ASP A 147 -21.23 3.60 1.43
CA ASP A 147 -21.69 4.88 0.89
C ASP A 147 -20.54 5.74 0.33
N ALA A 148 -19.30 5.27 0.45
CA ALA A 148 -18.12 5.90 -0.10
C ALA A 148 -17.90 5.45 -1.55
N PRO A 149 -17.14 6.20 -2.37
CA PRO A 149 -17.01 5.90 -3.79
C PRO A 149 -16.19 4.62 -4.11
N LEU A 150 -15.58 3.97 -3.11
CA LEU A 150 -14.79 2.73 -3.24
C LEU A 150 -15.44 1.53 -2.55
#